data_AF-A0A0B1TRC7-F1
#
_entry.id   AF-A0A0B1TRC7-F1
#
_cell.length_a   1.000
_cell.length_b   1.000
_cell.length_c   1.000
_cell.angle_alpha   90.00
_cell.angle_beta   90.00
_cell.angle_gamma   90.00
#
_symmetry.space_group_name_H-M   'P 1'
#
loop_
_entity.id
_entity.type
_entity.pdbx_description
1 polymer ?
#
loop_
_entity_poly.entity_id
_entity_poly.type
_entity_poly.pdbx_seq_one_letter_code
_entity_poly.pdbx_strand_id
1 'polypeptide(L)' 'METLVDTCLLALDRHWHPRCFACSSCNRPLPNGEYYLVDDKPYDLDCHWAKRLEKREQMERGER' A
#
# COMPACT_ATOMS: atom_id res chain seq x y z
N MET A 1 32.04 14.92 -4.73
CA MET A 1 31.18 14.93 -5.94
C MET A 1 30.77 13.49 -6.12
N GLU A 2 29.51 13.09 -6.00
CA GLU A 2 28.29 13.69 -6.54
C GLU A 2 27.12 13.63 -5.53
N THR A 3 26.24 14.62 -5.62
CA THR A 3 25.08 14.86 -4.75
C THR A 3 23.81 14.21 -5.33
N LEU A 4 23.21 13.30 -4.57
CA LEU A 4 21.77 12.97 -4.46
C LEU A 4 20.85 13.28 -5.67
N VAL A 5 20.38 12.23 -6.37
CA VAL A 5 19.04 12.20 -7.00
C VAL A 5 18.54 10.73 -6.93
N ASP A 6 17.83 10.30 -5.89
CA ASP A 6 16.46 10.63 -5.48
C ASP A 6 15.41 10.00 -6.42
N THR A 7 15.18 8.69 -6.24
CA THR A 7 13.92 7.99 -6.56
C THR A 7 13.84 6.71 -5.71
N CYS A 8 14.22 6.82 -4.44
CA CYS A 8 13.97 5.76 -3.45
C CYS A 8 12.70 6.15 -2.70
N LEU A 9 11.70 5.31 -2.77
CA LEU A 9 10.44 5.51 -2.08
C LEU A 9 10.65 5.14 -0.62
N LEU A 10 10.46 6.09 0.29
CA LEU A 10 10.65 5.86 1.72
C LEU A 10 9.35 5.31 2.29
N ALA A 11 9.33 4.02 2.59
CA ALA A 11 8.15 3.32 3.11
C ALA A 11 8.57 2.31 4.18
N LEU A 12 7.78 2.18 5.25
CA LEU A 12 8.08 1.26 6.37
C LEU A 12 9.46 1.49 7.01
N ASP A 13 9.89 2.76 7.11
CA ASP A 13 11.23 3.14 7.61
C ASP A 13 12.39 2.55 6.77
N ARG A 14 12.10 2.12 5.53
CA ARG A 14 13.05 1.51 4.61
C ARG A 14 12.99 2.19 3.24
N HIS A 15 14.10 2.10 2.51
CA HIS A 15 14.20 2.58 1.13
C HIS A 15 13.75 1.49 0.17
N TRP A 16 12.80 1.82 -0.69
CA TRP A 16 12.29 0.92 -1.71
C TRP A 16 12.54 1.47 -3.10
N HIS A 17 12.80 0.58 -4.05
CA HIS A 17 12.76 0.98 -5.45
C HIS A 17 11.29 1.10 -5.90
N PRO A 18 10.93 2.10 -6.73
CA PRO A 18 9.56 2.30 -7.24
C PRO A 18 9.04 1.13 -8.07
N ARG A 19 9.96 0.28 -8.57
CA ARG A 19 9.67 -0.97 -9.28
C ARG A 19 9.56 -2.20 -8.38
N CYS A 20 10.13 -2.14 -7.17
CA CYS A 20 10.05 -3.22 -6.18
C CYS A 20 8.87 -3.02 -5.21
N PHE A 21 8.39 -1.79 -5.06
CA PHE A 21 7.27 -1.46 -4.20
C PHE A 21 5.94 -1.65 -4.95
N ALA A 22 5.21 -2.71 -4.62
CA ALA A 22 3.97 -3.09 -5.29
C ALA A 22 2.91 -3.58 -4.29
N CYS A 23 1.63 -3.45 -4.66
CA CYS A 23 0.51 -3.86 -3.83
C CYS A 23 0.53 -5.38 -3.57
N SER A 24 0.46 -5.80 -2.30
CA SER A 24 0.45 -7.23 -1.95
C SER A 24 -0.83 -7.97 -2.39
N SER A 25 -1.88 -7.26 -2.80
CA SER A 25 -3.14 -7.86 -3.28
C SER A 25 -3.19 -8.01 -4.80
N CYS A 26 -2.80 -6.97 -5.53
CA CYS A 26 -2.95 -6.90 -6.98
C CYS A 26 -1.61 -6.83 -7.74
N ASN A 27 -0.48 -6.84 -7.04
CA ASN A 27 0.88 -6.72 -7.57
C ASN A 27 1.11 -5.50 -8.48
N ARG A 28 0.28 -4.45 -8.37
CA ARG A 28 0.49 -3.20 -9.10
C ARG A 28 1.65 -2.42 -8.48
N PRO A 29 2.60 -1.93 -9.29
CA PRO A 29 3.68 -1.07 -8.80
C PRO A 29 3.10 0.23 -8.26
N LEU A 30 3.67 0.74 -7.17
CA LEU A 30 3.25 1.94 -6.46
C LEU A 30 4.36 3.01 -6.56
N PRO A 31 4.64 3.56 -7.75
CA PRO A 31 5.77 4.47 -7.95
C PRO A 31 5.54 5.89 -7.39
N ASN A 32 4.29 6.27 -7.14
CA ASN A 32 3.91 7.65 -6.80
C ASN A 32 3.96 7.96 -5.30
N GLY A 33 4.35 7.01 -4.45
CA GLY A 33 4.34 7.20 -2.99
C GLY A 33 2.93 7.16 -2.37
N GLU A 34 1.88 7.09 -3.18
CA GLU A 34 0.51 6.89 -2.72
C GLU A 34 0.25 5.40 -2.48
N TYR A 35 0.42 4.97 -1.23
CA TYR A 35 0.16 3.60 -0.78
C TYR A 35 -0.51 3.59 0.59
N TYR A 36 -1.20 2.49 0.89
CA TYR A 36 -1.86 2.27 2.16
C TYR A 36 -1.27 1.06 2.85
N LEU A 37 -0.82 1.24 4.09
CA LEU A 37 -0.35 0.15 4.91
C LEU A 37 -1.53 -0.51 5.62
N VAL A 38 -1.71 -1.80 5.35
CA VAL A 38 -2.68 -2.65 6.05
C VAL A 38 -1.92 -3.89 6.49
N ASP A 39 -1.88 -4.16 7.80
CA ASP A 39 -1.19 -5.35 8.33
C ASP A 39 0.29 -5.44 7.88
N ASP A 40 1.01 -4.31 7.97
CA ASP A 40 2.42 -4.17 7.54
C ASP A 40 2.70 -4.47 6.05
N LYS A 41 1.65 -4.57 5.23
CA LYS A 41 1.74 -4.82 3.79
C LYS A 41 1.28 -3.59 3.01
N PRO A 42 1.97 -3.22 1.92
CA PRO A 42 1.56 -2.12 1.06
C PRO A 42 0.37 -2.54 0.19
N TYR A 43 -0.65 -1.70 0.17
CA TYR A 43 -1.82 -1.82 -0.68
C TYR A 43 -2.00 -0.56 -1.54
N ASP A 44 -2.52 -0.76 -2.73
CA ASP A 44 -2.96 0.32 -3.61
C ASP A 44 -4.24 0.99 -3.06
N LEU A 45 -4.48 2.25 -3.45
CA LEU A 45 -5.69 3.02 -3.17
C LEU A 45 -6.97 2.21 -3.40
N ASP A 46 -7.07 1.54 -4.54
CA ASP A 46 -8.24 0.75 -4.95
C ASP A 46 -8.43 -0.48 -4.05
N CYS A 47 -7.34 -1.25 -3.81
CA CYS A 47 -7.38 -2.43 -2.96
C CYS A 47 -7.66 -2.08 -1.48
N HIS A 48 -7.10 -0.98 -0.99
CA HIS A 48 -7.35 -0.49 0.36
C HIS A 48 -8.82 -0.09 0.55
N TRP A 49 -9.41 0.60 -0.42
CA TRP A 49 -10.83 0.94 -0.37
C TRP A 49 -11.73 -0.29 -0.49
N ALA A 50 -11.41 -1.23 -1.38
CA ALA A 50 -12.14 -2.49 -1.50
C ALA A 50 -12.19 -3.24 -0.16
N LYS A 51 -11.04 -3.37 0.52
CA LYS A 51 -10.95 -3.96 1.88
C LYS A 51 -11.80 -3.24 2.92
N ARG A 52 -11.84 -1.89 2.88
CA ARG A 52 -12.66 -1.09 3.81
C ARG A 52 -14.16 -1.21 3.54
N LEU A 53 -14.56 -1.27 2.27
CA LEU A 53 -15.95 -1.44 1.86
C LEU A 53 -16.48 -2.80 2.35
N GLU A 54 -15.73 -3.88 2.14
CA GLU A 54 -16.14 -5.22 2.61
C GLU A 54 -16.26 -5.30 4.14
N LYS A 55 -15.36 -4.63 4.89
CA LYS A 55 -15.41 -4.65 6.36
C LYS A 55 -16.66 -4.00 6.93
N ARG A 56 -17.21 -2.99 6.25
CA ARG A 56 -18.43 -2.30 6.70
C ARG A 56 -19.65 -3.24 6.64
N GLU A 57 -19.71 -4.11 5.64
CA GLU A 57 -20.82 -5.06 5.46
C GLU A 57 -20.72 -6.30 6.37
N GLN A 58 -19.55 -6.54 6.99
CA GLN A 58 -19.37 -7.63 7.94
C GLN A 58 -19.82 -7.30 9.37
N MET A 59 -19.93 -6.01 9.73
CA MET A 59 -20.40 -5.62 11.07
C MET A 59 -21.91 -5.82 11.25
N GLU A 60 -22.69 -5.78 10.16
CA GLU A 60 -24.15 -5.96 10.19
C GLU A 60 -24.61 -7.43 10.18
N ARG A 61 -23.67 -8.40 10.09
CA ARG A 61 -23.97 -9.85 10.10
C ARG A 61 -23.40 -10.63 11.28
N GLY A 62 -22.77 -9.94 12.23
CA GLY A 62 -22.11 -10.54 13.40
C GLY A 62 -22.96 -10.69 14.66
N GLU A 63 -24.23 -10.28 14.65
CA GLU A 63 -25.14 -10.47 15.78
C GLU A 63 -26.13 -11.60 15.49
N ARG A 64 -25.75 -12.83 15.87
CA ARG A 64 -26.68 -13.92 16.14
C ARG A 64 -26.34 -14.54 17.48
#